data_AF-A0AAW2SQY8-F1
#
_entry.id   AF-A0AAW2SQY8-F1
#
_cell.length_a   1.000
_cell.length_b   1.000
_cell.length_c   1.000
_cell.angle_alpha   90.00
_cell.angle_beta   90.00
_cell.angle_gamma   90.00
#
_symmetry.space_group_name_H-M   'P 1'
#
loop_
_entity.id
_entity.type
_entity.pdbx_description
1 polymer ?
#
loop_
_entity_poly.entity_id
_entity_poly.type
_entity_poly.pdbx_seq_one_letter_code
_entity_poly.pdbx_strand_id
1 'polypeptide(L)'
;MAVFLFTIRQKENELLRDYMQRFVEAVHKVPHVNHELLASIIQQNLSPGRFKESIAGKPPSTMEDLLMRSQKYIRIKESNISETSLSVKRKGREEEREPKKEERNT
;
A
#
# COMPACT_ATOMS: atom_id res chain seq x y z
N MET A 1 -16.46 7.05 -16.98
CA MET A 1 -16.68 8.47 -16.59
C MET A 1 -15.80 8.82 -15.40
N ALA A 2 -15.17 10.01 -15.39
CA ALA A 2 -14.25 10.43 -14.31
C ALA A 2 -14.92 10.53 -12.93
N VAL A 3 -16.25 10.72 -12.88
CA VAL A 3 -17.07 10.65 -11.65
C VAL A 3 -16.87 9.36 -10.85
N PHE A 4 -16.56 8.23 -11.51
CA PHE A 4 -16.25 6.96 -10.83
C PHE A 4 -15.02 7.07 -9.92
N LEU A 5 -14.04 7.91 -10.26
CA LEU A 5 -12.83 8.02 -9.46
C LEU A 5 -13.09 8.64 -8.08
N PHE A 6 -14.12 9.48 -7.93
CA PHE A 6 -14.52 10.04 -6.63
C PHE A 6 -15.08 8.99 -5.66
N THR A 7 -15.48 7.82 -6.16
CA THR A 7 -15.94 6.72 -5.31
C THR A 7 -14.78 5.88 -4.76
N ILE A 8 -13.57 6.04 -5.30
CA ILE A 8 -12.37 5.32 -4.85
C ILE A 8 -11.77 6.05 -3.66
N ARG A 9 -12.45 5.99 -2.51
CA ARG A 9 -11.98 6.60 -1.26
C ARG A 9 -11.07 5.65 -0.49
N GLN A 10 -10.14 6.21 0.27
CA GLN A 10 -9.35 5.47 1.25
C GLN A 10 -10.22 5.14 2.46
N LYS A 11 -10.27 3.87 2.84
CA LYS A 11 -11.06 3.41 3.99
C LYS A 11 -10.31 3.69 5.30
N GLU A 12 -11.02 3.75 6.42
CA GLU A 12 -10.44 4.10 7.73
C GLU A 12 -9.28 3.19 8.16
N ASN A 13 -9.36 1.88 7.83
CA ASN A 13 -8.35 0.89 8.19
C ASN A 13 -7.52 0.41 6.99
N GLU A 14 -7.49 1.18 5.91
CA GLU A 14 -6.77 0.82 4.70
C GLU A 14 -5.41 1.52 4.62
N LEU A 15 -4.37 0.71 4.43
CA LEU A 15 -3.01 1.21 4.22
C LEU A 15 -2.93 2.04 2.95
N LEU A 16 -2.02 3.03 2.94
CA LEU A 16 -1.87 3.91 1.79
C LEU A 16 -1.46 3.12 0.55
N ARG A 17 -0.64 2.07 0.71
CA ARG A 17 -0.25 1.16 -0.39
C ARG A 17 -1.46 0.55 -1.09
N ASP A 18 -2.39 -0.03 -0.33
CA ASP A 18 -3.54 -0.74 -0.88
C ASP A 18 -4.51 0.22 -1.55
N TYR A 19 -4.72 1.38 -0.94
CA TYR A 19 -5.48 2.46 -1.53
C TYR A 19 -4.90 2.93 -2.88
N MET A 20 -3.59 3.20 -2.91
CA MET A 20 -2.92 3.69 -4.13
C MET A 20 -3.00 2.66 -5.26
N GLN A 21 -2.88 1.37 -4.95
CA GLN A 21 -3.05 0.28 -5.93
C GLN A 21 -4.44 0.35 -6.58
N ARG A 22 -5.52 0.40 -5.77
CA ARG A 22 -6.89 0.50 -6.28
C ARG A 22 -7.13 1.78 -7.07
N PHE A 23 -6.58 2.89 -6.60
CA PHE A 23 -6.71 4.20 -7.24
C PHE A 23 -6.08 4.21 -8.64
N VAL A 24 -4.87 3.68 -8.76
CA VAL A 24 -4.16 3.57 -10.04
C VAL A 24 -4.91 2.66 -11.01
N GLU A 25 -5.37 1.50 -10.56
CA GLU A 25 -6.18 0.60 -11.38
C GLU A 25 -7.47 1.26 -11.88
N ALA A 26 -8.12 2.07 -11.04
CA ALA A 26 -9.32 2.81 -11.43
C ALA A 26 -9.00 3.90 -12.46
N VAL A 27 -7.91 4.65 -12.28
CA VAL A 27 -7.49 5.69 -13.23
C VAL A 27 -7.17 5.10 -14.60
N HIS A 28 -6.49 3.95 -14.67
CA HIS A 28 -6.21 3.27 -15.95
C HIS A 28 -7.48 2.86 -16.73
N LYS A 29 -8.61 2.68 -16.04
CA LYS A 29 -9.91 2.34 -16.67
C LYS A 29 -10.66 3.57 -17.17
N VAL A 30 -10.21 4.77 -16.83
CA VAL A 30 -10.86 6.03 -17.21
C VAL A 30 -9.98 6.79 -18.19
N PRO A 31 -10.39 6.95 -19.46
CA PRO A 31 -9.60 7.72 -20.42
C PRO A 31 -9.62 9.22 -20.07
N HIS A 32 -8.54 9.92 -20.44
CA HIS A 32 -8.43 11.39 -20.43
C HIS A 32 -8.65 12.07 -19.06
N VAL A 33 -8.17 11.47 -17.96
CA VAL A 33 -8.14 12.15 -16.66
C VAL A 33 -7.03 13.21 -16.69
N ASN A 34 -7.40 14.48 -16.67
CA ASN A 34 -6.42 15.57 -16.61
C ASN A 34 -5.80 15.71 -15.20
N HIS A 35 -4.67 16.41 -15.11
CA HIS A 35 -3.89 16.49 -13.87
C HIS A 35 -4.59 17.30 -12.76
N GLU A 36 -5.31 18.36 -13.10
CA GLU A 36 -6.04 19.19 -12.11
C GLU A 36 -7.19 18.40 -11.47
N LEU A 37 -7.92 17.64 -12.29
CA LEU A 37 -8.97 16.75 -11.83
C LEU A 37 -8.39 15.62 -10.97
N LEU A 38 -7.26 15.04 -11.38
CA LEU A 38 -6.56 14.02 -10.59
C LEU A 38 -6.20 14.55 -9.19
N ALA A 39 -5.64 15.77 -9.11
CA ALA A 39 -5.28 16.42 -7.86
C ALA A 39 -6.50 16.67 -6.96
N SER A 40 -7.62 17.09 -7.56
CA SER A 40 -8.88 17.30 -6.84
C SER A 40 -9.44 15.99 -6.28
N ILE A 41 -9.46 14.94 -7.10
CA ILE A 41 -9.96 13.61 -6.70
C ILE A 41 -9.11 13.04 -5.56
N ILE A 42 -7.77 13.03 -5.69
CA ILE A 42 -6.91 12.42 -4.68
C ILE A 42 -7.03 13.13 -3.33
N GLN A 43 -7.12 14.46 -3.32
CA GLN A 43 -7.31 15.23 -2.09
C GLN A 43 -8.63 14.91 -1.41
N GLN A 44 -9.71 14.68 -2.17
CA GLN A 44 -11.01 14.31 -1.60
C GLN A 44 -11.04 12.87 -1.09
N ASN A 45 -10.36 11.96 -1.79
CA ASN A 45 -10.45 10.53 -1.54
C ASN A 45 -9.54 10.03 -0.41
N LEU A 46 -8.43 10.72 -0.15
CA LEU A 46 -7.52 10.35 0.94
C LEU A 46 -8.19 10.49 2.31
N SER A 47 -7.87 9.57 3.22
CA SER A 47 -8.26 9.67 4.63
C SER A 47 -7.47 10.80 5.31
N PRO A 48 -8.00 11.42 6.39
CA PRO A 48 -7.27 12.41 7.15
C PRO A 48 -5.90 11.87 7.64
N GLY A 49 -4.85 12.69 7.51
CA GLY A 49 -3.51 12.32 7.97
C GLY A 49 -2.40 13.05 7.23
N ARG A 50 -1.15 12.77 7.63
CA ARG A 50 0.06 13.48 7.16
C ARG A 50 0.25 13.42 5.64
N PHE A 51 -0.11 12.32 5.00
CA PHE A 51 -0.03 12.22 3.55
C PHE A 51 -1.05 13.15 2.87
N LYS A 52 -2.30 13.19 3.35
CA LYS A 52 -3.33 14.11 2.84
C LYS A 52 -2.94 15.56 3.04
N GLU A 53 -2.41 15.92 4.20
CA GLU A 53 -1.88 17.27 4.47
C GLU A 53 -0.77 17.64 3.48
N SER A 54 0.17 16.74 3.21
CA SER A 54 1.24 16.96 2.23
C SER A 54 0.71 17.14 0.81
N ILE A 55 -0.35 16.41 0.43
CA ILE A 55 -1.00 16.54 -0.88
C ILE A 55 -1.77 17.86 -0.98
N ALA A 56 -2.47 18.28 0.08
CA ALA A 56 -3.18 19.55 0.10
C ALA A 56 -2.23 20.76 0.05
N GLY A 57 -1.09 20.69 0.77
CA GLY A 57 -0.11 21.77 0.76
C GLY A 57 0.66 21.90 -0.56
N LYS A 58 0.90 20.79 -1.25
CA LYS A 58 1.48 20.78 -2.60
C LYS A 58 0.75 19.75 -3.44
N PRO A 59 -0.29 20.13 -4.20
CA PRO A 59 -1.00 19.21 -5.08
C PRO A 59 -0.04 18.50 -6.06
N PRO A 60 -0.29 17.22 -6.40
CA PRO A 60 0.54 16.51 -7.37
C PRO A 60 0.33 17.08 -8.78
N SER A 61 1.41 17.25 -9.52
CA SER A 61 1.35 17.81 -10.88
C SER A 61 1.07 16.76 -11.95
N THR A 62 1.33 15.48 -11.64
CA THR A 62 1.11 14.33 -12.52
C THR A 62 0.77 13.08 -11.70
N MET A 63 0.30 12.02 -12.35
CA MET A 63 0.15 10.70 -11.72
C MET A 63 1.49 10.16 -11.21
N GLU A 64 2.57 10.34 -11.97
CA GLU A 64 3.90 9.88 -11.58
C GLU A 64 4.40 10.56 -10.29
N ASP A 65 4.22 11.88 -10.19
CA ASP A 65 4.56 12.64 -8.99
C ASP A 65 3.77 12.15 -7.76
N LEU A 66 2.47 11.86 -7.93
CA LEU A 66 1.65 11.25 -6.89
C LEU A 66 2.20 9.89 -6.45
N LEU A 67 2.60 9.03 -7.39
CA LEU A 67 3.14 7.70 -7.10
C LEU A 67 4.51 7.75 -6.42
N MET A 68 5.39 8.63 -6.87
CA MET A 68 6.70 8.83 -6.25
C MET A 68 6.54 9.28 -4.78
N ARG A 69 5.65 10.25 -4.53
CA ARG A 69 5.40 10.76 -3.18
C ARG A 69 4.77 9.71 -2.28
N SER A 70 3.81 8.93 -2.79
CA SER A 70 3.16 7.87 -2.01
C SER A 70 4.17 6.76 -1.65
N GLN A 71 4.99 6.31 -2.60
CA GLN A 71 6.04 5.31 -2.35
C GLN A 71 7.05 5.78 -1.31
N LYS A 72 7.49 7.05 -1.39
CA LYS A 72 8.39 7.64 -0.38
C LYS A 72 7.73 7.65 1.00
N TYR A 73 6.47 8.04 1.09
CA TYR A 73 5.73 8.05 2.36
C TYR A 73 5.58 6.62 2.93
N ILE A 74 5.16 5.66 2.11
CA ILE A 74 5.03 4.24 2.47
C ILE A 74 6.37 3.68 2.99
N ARG A 75 7.49 3.95 2.31
CA ARG A 75 8.81 3.51 2.75
C ARG A 75 9.22 4.10 4.11
N ILE A 76 8.80 5.31 4.45
CA ILE A 76 9.15 5.95 5.72
C ILE A 76 8.19 5.56 6.86
N LYS A 77 6.91 5.37 6.54
CA LYS A 77 5.83 5.22 7.54
C LYS A 77 5.26 3.81 7.67
N GLU A 78 5.30 3.00 6.61
CA GLU A 78 4.74 1.65 6.59
C GLU A 78 5.80 0.54 6.56
N SER A 79 7.08 0.85 6.28
CA SER A 79 8.19 -0.14 6.28
C SER A 79 8.42 -0.81 7.64
N ASN A 80 8.14 -0.09 8.73
CA ASN A 80 8.22 -0.61 10.10
C ASN A 80 7.12 -1.62 10.44
N ILE A 81 6.00 -1.63 9.70
CA ILE A 81 4.90 -2.58 9.94
C ILE A 81 5.26 -3.97 9.37
N SER A 82 6.03 -4.01 8.29
CA SER A 82 6.46 -5.28 7.67
C SER A 82 7.60 -6.00 8.40
N GLU A 83 8.54 -5.29 9.04
CA GLU A 83 9.69 -5.94 9.71
C GLU A 83 9.31 -6.69 11.00
N THR A 84 8.32 -6.21 11.75
CA THR A 84 7.81 -6.94 12.93
C THR A 84 7.03 -8.20 12.55
N SER A 85 6.36 -8.22 11.38
CA SER A 85 5.55 -9.37 10.96
C SER A 85 6.36 -10.50 10.29
N LEU A 86 7.53 -10.20 9.70
CA LEU A 86 8.38 -11.19 9.05
C LEU A 86 9.38 -11.88 9.99
N SER A 87 9.77 -11.23 11.09
CA SER A 87 10.69 -11.82 12.07
C SER A 87 10.04 -12.90 12.95
N VAL A 88 8.70 -12.89 13.10
CA VAL A 88 7.99 -13.94 13.87
C VAL A 88 7.79 -15.22 13.04
N LYS A 89 7.64 -15.12 11.71
CA LYS A 89 7.38 -16.29 10.86
C LYS A 89 8.61 -17.13 10.49
N ARG A 90 9.83 -16.63 10.72
CA ARG A 90 11.08 -17.34 10.35
C ARG A 90 11.70 -18.16 11.48
N LYS A 91 11.21 -18.08 12.73
CA LYS A 91 11.83 -18.78 13.88
C LYS A 91 11.10 -20.05 14.33
N GLY A 92 10.19 -20.61 13.53
CA GLY A 92 9.31 -21.71 13.98
C GLY A 92 9.22 -22.91 13.04
N ARG A 93 10.20 -23.15 12.16
CA ARG A 93 10.14 -24.31 11.26
C ARG A 93 11.50 -24.88 10.90
N GLU A 94 12.29 -25.23 11.91
CA GLU A 94 13.51 -26.02 11.74
C GLU A 94 13.85 -26.74 13.05
N GLU A 95 12.98 -27.66 13.49
CA GLU A 95 13.35 -28.70 14.47
C GLU A 95 12.31 -29.82 14.47
N GLU A 96 12.40 -30.71 13.49
CA GLU A 96 12.01 -32.12 13.63
C GLU A 96 12.62 -32.90 12.45
N ARG A 97 13.91 -33.20 12.57
CA ARG A 97 14.51 -34.34 11.87
C ARG A 97 14.70 -35.43 12.92
N GLU A 98 13.92 -36.49 12.77
CA GLU A 98 13.86 -37.66 13.65
C GLU A 98 15.24 -38.29 13.93
N PRO A 99 15.47 -38.82 15.15
CA PRO A 99 16.63 -39.66 15.42
C PRO A 99 16.38 -41.09 14.91
N LYS A 100 17.20 -41.55 13.95
CA LYS A 100 17.29 -42.99 13.63
C LYS A 100 17.89 -43.72 14.83
N LYS A 101 17.08 -44.50 15.53
CA LYS A 101 17.56 -45.57 16.42
C LYS A 101 17.39 -46.91 15.72
N GLU A 102 18.54 -47.52 15.46
CA GLU A 102 18.74 -48.90 15.06
C GLU A 102 18.55 -49.79 16.29
N GLU A 103 17.55 -50.70 16.25
CA GLU A 103 17.46 -51.87 17.11
C GLU A 103 16.55 -52.89 16.40
N ARG A 104 17.15 -53.87 15.71
CA ARG A 104 16.46 -55.10 15.32
C ARG A 104 17.15 -56.27 16.01
N ASN A 105 16.64 -56.62 17.18
CA ASN A 105 16.88 -57.91 17.81
C ASN A 105 16.15 -59.00 17.02
N THR A 106 16.89 -59.95 16.44
CA THR A 106 16.66 -61.40 16.62
C THR A 106 17.91 -62.16 16.21
#